data_AF-A0A1G6NIR0-F1
#
_entry.id   AF-A0A1G6NIR0-F1
#
_cell.length_a   1.000
_cell.length_b   1.000
_cell.length_c   1.000
_cell.angle_alpha   90.00
_cell.angle_beta   90.00
_cell.angle_gamma   90.00
#
_symmetry.space_group_name_H-M   'P 1'
#
loop_
_entity.id
_entity.type
_entity.pdbx_description
1 polymer ?
#
loop_
_entity_poly.entity_id
_entity_poly.type
_entity_poly.pdbx_seq_one_letter_code
_entity_poly.pdbx_strand_id
1 'polypeptide(L)'
;MTSKTEQAEQAGKTGKTGRAGRAEAVAEALGYEQARDELIEVVRRLETGGTTLEESLALWERGEELAKVCRSRLDGARARLDAALAEEAAGEAEDGDTDGAP
;
A
#
# COMPACT_ATOMS: atom_id res chain seq x y z
N MET A 1 11.42 48.61 13.24
CA MET A 1 11.79 47.32 13.87
C MET A 1 10.52 46.52 14.08
N THR A 2 10.12 45.68 13.10
CA THR A 2 9.20 44.53 13.25
C THR A 2 8.91 43.96 11.86
N SER A 3 9.84 43.15 11.34
CA SER A 3 9.65 42.44 10.06
C SER A 3 10.18 40.99 10.14
N LYS A 4 10.03 40.33 11.30
CA LYS A 4 10.55 38.97 11.52
C LYS A 4 9.51 38.10 12.20
N THR A 5 8.40 37.84 11.51
CA THR A 5 7.44 36.78 11.92
C THR A 5 6.92 35.92 10.77
N GLU A 6 7.08 36.31 9.50
CA GLU A 6 6.41 35.59 8.38
C GLU A 6 7.18 34.42 7.76
N GLN A 7 8.30 33.98 8.34
CA GLN A 7 9.10 32.88 7.76
C GLN A 7 8.89 31.49 8.40
N ALA A 8 7.89 31.31 9.28
CA ALA A 8 7.70 30.04 9.99
C ALA A 8 6.71 29.05 9.33
N GLU A 9 6.06 29.39 8.21
CA GLU A 9 4.93 28.58 7.71
C GLU A 9 5.32 27.47 6.70
N GLN A 10 6.51 27.54 6.08
CA GLN A 10 6.82 26.66 4.94
C GLN A 10 7.57 25.35 5.29
N ALA A 11 8.09 25.19 6.51
CA ALA A 11 8.85 24.00 6.90
C ALA A 11 7.98 22.78 7.28
N GLY A 12 6.66 22.93 7.43
CA GLY A 12 5.77 21.89 7.94
C GLY A 12 5.13 20.96 6.89
N LYS A 13 5.22 21.29 5.59
CA LYS A 13 4.42 20.64 4.54
C LYS A 13 4.99 19.29 4.08
N THR A 14 6.31 19.14 4.04
CA THR A 14 6.98 17.95 3.46
C THR A 14 6.95 16.71 4.37
N GLY A 15 6.86 16.87 5.69
CA GLY A 15 6.90 15.76 6.64
C GLY A 15 5.54 15.10 6.94
N LYS A 16 4.42 15.81 6.72
CA LYS A 16 3.07 15.35 7.07
C LYS A 16 2.54 14.27 6.11
N THR A 17 2.79 14.43 4.82
CA THR A 17 2.37 13.50 3.76
C THR A 17 3.07 12.15 3.85
N GLY A 18 4.38 12.11 4.12
CA GLY A 18 5.13 10.86 4.23
C GLY A 18 4.78 10.00 5.45
N ARG A 19 4.31 10.60 6.55
CA ARG A 19 3.88 9.85 7.74
C ARG A 19 2.48 9.25 7.57
N ALA A 20 1.56 9.98 6.95
CA ALA A 20 0.20 9.50 6.67
C ALA A 20 0.21 8.30 5.71
N GLY A 21 0.95 8.38 4.60
CA GLY A 21 1.08 7.26 3.66
C GLY A 21 1.72 6.02 4.27
N ARG A 22 2.63 6.18 5.24
CA ARG A 22 3.25 5.06 5.96
C ARG A 22 2.29 4.36 6.91
N ALA A 23 1.44 5.12 7.61
CA ALA A 23 0.43 4.54 8.50
C ALA A 23 -0.64 3.75 7.72
N GLU A 24 -1.05 4.27 6.55
CA GLU A 24 -1.99 3.60 5.66
C GLU A 24 -1.39 2.33 5.05
N ALA A 25 -0.12 2.36 4.62
CA ALA A 25 0.60 1.17 4.16
C ALA A 25 0.73 0.09 5.25
N VAL A 26 0.96 0.49 6.51
CA VAL A 26 1.00 -0.47 7.65
C VAL A 26 -0.37 -1.07 7.91
N ALA A 27 -1.44 -0.27 7.87
CA ALA A 27 -2.80 -0.78 8.05
C ALA A 27 -3.21 -1.77 6.93
N GLU A 28 -2.83 -1.48 5.69
CA GLU A 28 -3.05 -2.41 4.59
C GLU A 28 -2.22 -3.68 4.69
N ALA A 29 -0.96 -3.58 5.13
CA ALA A 29 -0.11 -4.74 5.39
C ALA A 29 -0.71 -5.62 6.47
N LEU A 30 -1.17 -5.05 7.60
CA LEU A 30 -1.89 -5.80 8.62
C LEU A 30 -3.15 -6.49 8.07
N GLY A 31 -3.90 -5.81 7.19
CA GLY A 31 -5.06 -6.41 6.52
C GLY A 31 -4.69 -7.55 5.56
N TYR A 32 -3.56 -7.43 4.85
CA TYR A 32 -3.04 -8.49 3.97
C TYR A 32 -2.55 -9.71 4.77
N GLU A 33 -1.71 -9.49 5.79
CA GLU A 33 -1.14 -10.54 6.62
C GLU A 33 -2.25 -11.36 7.31
N GLN A 34 -3.26 -10.68 7.84
CA GLN A 34 -4.42 -11.35 8.44
C GLN A 34 -5.19 -12.22 7.43
N ALA A 35 -5.45 -11.71 6.22
CA ALA A 35 -6.14 -12.45 5.18
C ALA A 35 -5.31 -13.64 4.66
N ARG A 36 -3.98 -13.47 4.55
CA ARG A 36 -3.04 -14.53 4.17
C ARG A 36 -3.01 -15.64 5.21
N ASP A 37 -2.94 -15.28 6.48
CA ASP A 37 -2.88 -16.27 7.57
C ASP A 37 -4.18 -17.07 7.65
N GLU A 38 -5.34 -16.43 7.48
CA GLU A 38 -6.61 -17.15 7.39
C GLU A 38 -6.66 -18.08 6.15
N LEU A 39 -6.14 -17.64 5.00
CA LEU A 39 -6.07 -18.45 3.80
C LEU A 39 -5.19 -19.69 3.99
N ILE A 40 -4.05 -19.54 4.68
CA ILE A 40 -3.18 -20.67 5.05
C ILE A 40 -3.94 -21.70 5.88
N GLU A 41 -4.72 -21.26 6.86
CA GLU A 41 -5.53 -22.18 7.69
C GLU A 41 -6.63 -22.87 6.88
N VAL A 42 -7.28 -22.16 5.95
CA VAL A 42 -8.26 -22.76 5.03
C VAL A 42 -7.61 -23.85 4.17
N VAL A 43 -6.46 -23.57 3.56
CA VAL A 43 -5.72 -24.53 2.73
C VAL A 43 -5.30 -25.73 3.56
N ARG A 44 -4.75 -25.52 4.76
CA ARG A 44 -4.37 -26.61 5.68
C ARG A 44 -5.55 -27.54 5.99
N ARG A 45 -6.74 -27.00 6.23
CA ARG A 45 -7.95 -27.80 6.48
C ARG A 45 -8.36 -28.61 5.25
N LEU A 46 -8.32 -27.99 4.06
CA LEU A 46 -8.61 -28.69 2.80
C LEU A 46 -7.61 -29.83 2.53
N GLU A 47 -6.31 -29.60 2.77
CA GLU A 47 -5.25 -30.60 2.57
C GLU A 47 -5.29 -31.74 3.58
N THR A 48 -5.69 -31.45 4.83
CA THR A 48 -5.89 -32.47 5.87
C THR A 48 -7.01 -33.44 5.49
N GLY A 49 -8.04 -32.94 4.79
CA GLY A 49 -9.25 -33.69 4.48
C GLY A 49 -10.05 -34.03 5.74
N GLY A 50 -10.87 -35.09 5.67
CA GLY A 50 -11.74 -35.50 6.79
C GLY A 50 -12.98 -34.63 6.99
N THR A 51 -13.22 -33.68 6.08
CA THR A 51 -14.43 -32.85 6.00
C THR A 51 -15.46 -33.47 5.06
N THR A 52 -16.72 -33.15 5.29
CA THR A 52 -17.80 -33.45 4.34
C THR A 52 -17.64 -32.63 3.06
N LEU A 53 -18.32 -33.02 1.97
CA LEU A 53 -18.29 -32.27 0.71
C LEU A 53 -18.74 -30.82 0.90
N GLU A 54 -19.81 -30.60 1.67
CA GLU A 54 -20.39 -29.28 1.88
C GLU A 54 -19.46 -28.37 2.67
N GLU A 55 -18.76 -28.91 3.67
CA GLU A 55 -17.70 -28.19 4.38
C GLU A 55 -16.49 -27.89 3.47
N SER A 56 -16.10 -28.82 2.60
CA SER A 56 -15.02 -28.60 1.64
C SER A 56 -15.35 -27.50 0.63
N LEU A 57 -16.61 -27.42 0.19
CA LEU A 57 -17.07 -26.34 -0.68
C LEU A 57 -17.06 -24.99 0.04
N ALA A 58 -17.56 -24.94 1.28
CA ALA A 58 -17.53 -23.72 2.07
C ALA A 58 -16.10 -23.22 2.34
N LEU A 59 -15.16 -24.13 2.63
CA LEU A 59 -13.75 -23.81 2.77
C LEU A 59 -13.15 -23.28 1.46
N TRP A 60 -13.48 -23.90 0.33
CA TRP A 60 -13.01 -23.43 -0.97
C TRP A 60 -13.52 -22.02 -1.30
N GLU A 61 -14.83 -21.75 -1.11
CA GLU A 61 -15.41 -20.43 -1.34
C GLU A 61 -14.75 -19.36 -0.45
N ARG A 62 -14.52 -19.69 0.82
CA ARG A 62 -13.80 -18.81 1.74
C ARG A 62 -12.37 -18.54 1.26
N GLY A 63 -11.68 -19.57 0.78
CA GLY A 63 -10.33 -19.44 0.21
C GLY A 63 -10.30 -18.49 -0.99
N GLU A 64 -11.30 -18.59 -1.88
CA GLU A 64 -11.44 -17.71 -3.04
C GLU A 64 -11.67 -16.24 -2.65
N GLU A 65 -12.49 -15.99 -1.62
CA GLU A 65 -12.69 -14.64 -1.08
C GLU A 65 -11.40 -14.06 -0.52
N LEU A 66 -10.68 -14.83 0.31
CA LEU A 66 -9.42 -14.39 0.92
C LEU A 66 -8.34 -14.13 -0.14
N ALA A 67 -8.26 -14.97 -1.19
CA ALA A 67 -7.35 -14.76 -2.30
C ALA A 67 -7.66 -13.46 -3.07
N LYS A 68 -8.94 -13.11 -3.25
CA LYS A 68 -9.36 -11.83 -3.86
C LYS A 68 -8.93 -10.64 -3.00
N VAL A 69 -9.12 -10.72 -1.69
CA VAL A 69 -8.69 -9.68 -0.75
C VAL A 69 -7.17 -9.49 -0.82
N CYS A 70 -6.40 -10.58 -0.75
CA CYS A 70 -4.94 -10.53 -0.81
C CYS A 70 -4.46 -9.85 -2.10
N ARG A 71 -5.04 -10.24 -3.25
CA ARG A 71 -4.71 -9.65 -4.56
C ARG A 71 -5.00 -8.16 -4.61
N SER A 72 -6.19 -7.75 -4.18
CA SER A 72 -6.59 -6.33 -4.18
C SER A 72 -5.65 -5.46 -3.33
N ARG A 73 -5.18 -5.97 -2.19
CA ARG A 73 -4.21 -5.27 -1.34
C ARG A 73 -2.85 -5.12 -2.03
N LEU A 74 -2.35 -6.18 -2.67
CA LEU A 74 -1.09 -6.15 -3.41
C LEU A 74 -1.15 -5.21 -4.62
N ASP A 75 -2.26 -5.26 -5.37
CA ASP A 75 -2.49 -4.38 -6.52
C ASP A 75 -2.52 -2.91 -6.10
N GLY A 76 -3.19 -2.59 -4.99
CA GLY A 76 -3.22 -1.24 -4.42
C GLY A 76 -1.84 -0.77 -3.97
N ALA A 77 -1.06 -1.63 -3.31
CA ALA A 77 0.31 -1.33 -2.92
C ALA A 77 1.21 -1.08 -4.14
N ARG A 78 1.06 -1.88 -5.20
CA ARG A 78 1.80 -1.70 -6.45
C ARG A 78 1.48 -0.37 -7.12
N ALA A 79 0.20 -0.04 -7.24
CA ALA A 79 -0.24 1.22 -7.84
C ALA A 79 0.34 2.45 -7.13
N ARG A 80 0.43 2.43 -5.79
CA ARG A 80 1.05 3.53 -5.03
C ARG A 80 2.55 3.63 -5.23
N LEU A 81 3.25 2.50 -5.37
CA LEU A 81 4.67 2.49 -5.69
C LEU A 81 4.91 3.08 -7.09
N ASP A 82 4.12 2.65 -8.07
CA ASP A 82 4.21 3.15 -9.44
C ASP A 82 3.94 4.67 -9.50
N ALA A 83 2.94 5.16 -8.74
CA ALA A 83 2.67 6.59 -8.63
C ALA A 83 3.84 7.36 -7.97
N ALA A 84 4.40 6.84 -6.88
CA ALA A 84 5.53 7.49 -6.20
C ALA A 84 6.78 7.60 -7.10
N LEU A 85 7.06 6.55 -7.89
CA LEU A 85 8.17 6.55 -8.85
C LEU A 85 7.93 7.53 -10.01
N ALA A 86 6.69 7.68 -10.47
CA ALA A 86 6.35 8.63 -11.53
C ALA A 86 6.50 10.10 -11.06
N GLU A 87 6.10 10.40 -9.83
CA GLU A 87 6.28 11.75 -9.24
C GLU A 87 7.76 12.10 -9.07
N GLU A 88 8.60 11.14 -8.65
CA GLU A 88 10.06 11.32 -8.56
C GLU A 88 10.67 11.65 -9.93
N ALA A 89 10.33 10.86 -10.96
CA ALA A 89 10.80 11.09 -12.32
C ALA A 89 10.34 12.44 -12.92
N ALA A 90 9.12 12.89 -12.57
CA ALA A 90 8.62 14.20 -13.00
C ALA A 90 9.35 15.36 -12.30
N GLY A 91 9.71 15.20 -11.02
CA GLY A 91 10.48 16.19 -10.27
C GLY A 91 11.91 16.39 -10.82
N GLU A 92 12.55 15.31 -11.28
CA GLU A 92 13.90 15.38 -11.88
C GLU A 92 13.92 16.05 -13.27
N ALA A 93 12.80 16.00 -14.01
CA ALA A 93 12.71 16.61 -15.35
C ALA A 93 12.54 18.14 -15.31
N GLU A 94 11.95 18.69 -14.23
CA GLU A 94 11.71 20.13 -14.07
C GLU A 94 12.96 20.89 -13.55
N ASP A 95 13.88 20.21 -12.86
CA ASP A 95 15.14 20.82 -12.35
C ASP A 95 16.28 20.85 -13.41
N GLY A 96 16.07 20.29 -14.60
CA GLY A 96 17.09 20.15 -15.66
C GLY A 96 17.19 21.28 -16.71
N ASP A 97 16.30 22.28 -16.71
CA ASP A 97 16.17 23.28 -17.80
C ASP A 97 16.65 24.71 -17.45
N THR A 98 17.63 24.88 -16.54
CA THR A 98 18.09 26.25 -16.16
C THR A 98 19.54 26.63 -16.45
N ASP A 99 20.33 25.86 -17.22
CA ASP A 99 21.64 26.37 -17.65
C ASP A 99 22.06 25.91 -19.04
N GLY A 100 22.03 26.82 -20.01
CA GLY A 100 22.57 26.54 -21.34
C GLY A 100 22.13 27.46 -22.48
N ALA A 101 22.21 28.79 -22.32
CA ALA A 101 22.19 29.71 -23.45
C ALA A 101 23.53 30.47 -23.55
N PRO A 102 24.32 30.30 -24.64
CA PRO A 102 25.18 31.37 -25.13
C PRO A 102 24.39 32.37 -26.00
#